data_AF-A0A9P7YP91-F1
#
_entry.id   AF-A0A9P7YP91-F1
#
_cell.length_a   1.000
_cell.length_b   1.000
_cell.length_c   1.000
_cell.angle_alpha   90.00
_cell.angle_beta   90.00
_cell.angle_gamma   90.00
#
_symmetry.space_group_name_H-M   'P 1'
#
loop_
_entity.id
_entity.type
_entity.pdbx_description
1 polymer ?
#
loop_
_entity_poly.entity_id
_entity_poly.type
_entity_poly.pdbx_seq_one_letter_code
_entity_poly.pdbx_strand_id
1 'polypeptide(L)'
;MRFSLLLSAGLLAPLAVLAVPVGNDGALHARENLCSLRTPPVLCQANSSVTVEETAQRAYKFYRAFVVDGDPRTMFSLIDSTYKQHHPGYQDGPQPIWPLFCSGNKIGTEQNTAWCFDASTNMSYAQYSTTDRWRWVGGCVHEHWDQGESIPKSKCYKLDAATS
;
A
#
# COMPACT_ATOMS: atom_id res chain seq x y z
N MET A 1 -86.72 -11.97 14.54
CA MET A 1 -86.05 -10.64 14.61
C MET A 1 -84.55 -10.91 14.62
N ARG A 2 -83.81 -10.49 13.58
CA ARG A 2 -82.91 -9.30 13.60
C ARG A 2 -81.66 -9.57 14.47
N PHE A 3 -80.40 -9.44 14.04
CA PHE A 3 -79.74 -8.90 12.86
C PHE A 3 -78.32 -9.48 12.83
N SER A 4 -77.78 -9.75 11.65
CA SER A 4 -76.39 -10.13 11.40
C SER A 4 -75.41 -9.03 11.81
N LEU A 5 -74.26 -9.38 12.39
CA LEU A 5 -73.07 -8.53 12.43
C LEU A 5 -71.87 -9.34 11.94
N LEU A 6 -71.56 -9.16 10.67
CA LEU A 6 -70.32 -9.57 10.03
C LEU A 6 -69.23 -8.58 10.46
N LEU A 7 -68.23 -9.03 11.23
CA LEU A 7 -66.99 -8.27 11.41
C LEU A 7 -66.00 -8.62 10.30
N SER A 8 -65.79 -7.65 9.41
CA SER A 8 -64.75 -7.67 8.39
C SER A 8 -63.36 -7.53 9.05
N ALA A 9 -62.59 -8.62 9.09
CA ALA A 9 -61.18 -8.57 9.47
C ALA A 9 -60.34 -8.07 8.28
N GLY A 10 -59.84 -6.84 8.40
CA GLY A 10 -58.97 -6.20 7.41
C GLY A 10 -57.62 -6.89 7.30
N LEU A 11 -57.19 -7.07 6.06
CA LEU A 11 -55.89 -7.59 5.63
C LEU A 11 -54.73 -6.75 6.20
N LEU A 12 -53.86 -7.38 6.99
CA LEU A 12 -52.50 -6.90 7.23
C LEU A 12 -51.54 -7.97 6.72
N ALA A 13 -51.20 -7.89 5.44
CA ALA A 13 -50.06 -8.64 4.91
C ALA A 13 -48.77 -8.01 5.45
N PRO A 14 -47.87 -8.76 6.08
CA PRO A 14 -46.56 -8.25 6.43
C PRO A 14 -45.78 -8.05 5.12
N LEU A 15 -45.46 -6.80 4.79
CA LEU A 15 -44.39 -6.48 3.86
C LEU A 15 -43.08 -6.92 4.51
N ALA A 16 -42.72 -8.19 4.32
CA ALA A 16 -41.40 -8.68 4.61
C ALA A 16 -40.42 -7.98 3.65
N VAL A 17 -39.77 -6.94 4.15
CA VAL A 17 -38.61 -6.32 3.52
C VAL A 17 -37.56 -7.41 3.43
N LEU A 18 -37.33 -7.93 2.22
CA LEU A 18 -36.17 -8.76 1.92
C LEU A 18 -34.94 -7.88 2.15
N ALA A 19 -34.28 -8.07 3.30
CA ALA A 19 -32.91 -7.65 3.48
C ALA A 19 -32.08 -8.47 2.49
N VAL A 20 -31.85 -7.93 1.30
CA VAL A 20 -30.83 -8.43 0.39
C VAL A 20 -29.51 -8.33 1.16
N PRO A 21 -28.79 -9.44 1.38
CA PRO A 21 -27.45 -9.33 1.92
C PRO A 21 -26.66 -8.51 0.91
N VAL A 22 -26.24 -7.31 1.31
CA VAL A 22 -25.21 -6.57 0.59
C VAL A 22 -24.06 -7.55 0.49
N GLY A 23 -23.76 -7.97 -0.74
CA GLY A 23 -22.59 -8.79 -1.03
C GLY A 23 -21.43 -8.12 -0.33
N ASN A 24 -20.86 -8.83 0.65
CA ASN A 24 -19.62 -8.44 1.28
C ASN A 24 -18.57 -8.56 0.18
N ASP A 25 -18.43 -7.49 -0.62
CA ASP A 25 -17.32 -7.33 -1.55
C ASP A 25 -16.07 -7.64 -0.73
N GLY A 26 -15.34 -8.68 -1.12
CA GLY A 26 -14.13 -9.16 -0.45
C GLY A 26 -12.97 -8.15 -0.41
N ALA A 27 -13.26 -6.84 -0.51
CA ALA A 27 -12.36 -5.70 -0.48
C ALA A 27 -12.02 -5.22 0.95
N LEU A 28 -12.55 -5.87 2.00
CA LEU A 28 -12.06 -5.72 3.37
C LEU A 28 -11.23 -6.94 3.78
N HIS A 29 -10.12 -7.20 3.08
CA HIS A 29 -9.02 -7.88 3.75
C HIS A 29 -8.64 -6.99 4.93
N ALA A 30 -8.93 -7.46 6.16
CA ALA A 30 -8.51 -6.78 7.37
C ALA A 30 -7.00 -6.55 7.28
N ARG A 31 -6.62 -5.27 7.21
CA ARG A 31 -5.24 -4.85 7.04
C ARG A 31 -4.43 -5.30 8.24
N GLU A 32 -3.19 -5.71 8.00
CA GLU A 32 -2.36 -6.23 9.07
C GLU A 32 -1.81 -5.09 9.93
N ASN A 33 -2.25 -5.01 11.19
CA ASN A 33 -1.61 -4.17 12.19
C ASN A 33 -0.53 -4.99 12.91
N LEU A 34 0.72 -4.62 12.66
CA LEU A 34 1.90 -5.29 13.18
C LEU A 34 2.57 -4.53 14.32
N CYS A 35 1.96 -3.49 14.88
CA CYS A 35 2.59 -2.66 15.93
C CYS A 35 2.83 -3.40 17.26
N SER A 36 2.31 -4.63 17.42
CA SER A 36 2.69 -5.52 18.52
C SER A 36 4.12 -6.07 18.36
N LEU A 37 4.65 -6.11 17.13
CA LEU A 37 6.04 -6.47 16.84
C LEU A 37 6.94 -5.27 17.12
N ARG A 38 8.05 -5.52 17.83
CA ARG A 38 9.05 -4.47 18.10
C ARG A 38 9.87 -4.09 16.86
N THR A 39 10.00 -5.01 15.91
CA THR A 39 10.84 -4.86 14.71
C THR A 39 10.05 -5.35 13.50
N PRO A 40 10.40 -4.90 12.28
CA PRO A 40 9.86 -5.49 11.07
C PRO A 40 10.14 -7.00 11.02
N PRO A 41 9.18 -7.82 10.56
CA PRO A 41 9.32 -9.29 10.58
C PRO A 41 10.30 -9.82 9.53
N VAL A 42 10.44 -9.12 8.41
CA VAL A 42 11.30 -9.52 7.28
C VAL A 42 11.94 -8.26 6.71
N LEU A 43 13.22 -8.38 6.36
CA LEU A 43 14.00 -7.38 5.64
C LEU A 43 14.59 -7.99 4.38
N CYS A 44 14.89 -7.13 3.42
CA CYS A 44 15.51 -7.51 2.16
C CYS A 44 17.00 -7.83 2.37
N GLN A 45 17.49 -8.84 1.66
CA GLN A 45 18.92 -9.11 1.52
C GLN A 45 19.33 -8.79 0.09
N ALA A 46 20.26 -7.85 -0.07
CA ALA A 46 20.71 -7.42 -1.38
C ALA A 46 21.36 -8.59 -2.12
N ASN A 47 20.94 -8.81 -3.37
CA ASN A 47 21.48 -9.83 -4.24
C ASN A 47 21.92 -9.19 -5.56
N SER A 48 23.21 -9.28 -5.86
CA SER A 48 23.81 -8.70 -7.07
C SER A 48 23.35 -9.38 -8.37
N SER A 49 22.68 -10.53 -8.31
CA SER A 49 22.11 -11.19 -9.48
C SER A 49 20.76 -10.63 -9.91
N VAL A 50 20.13 -9.79 -9.08
CA VAL A 50 18.81 -9.20 -9.39
C VAL A 50 18.96 -8.20 -10.53
N THR A 51 18.14 -8.35 -11.57
CA THR A 51 18.22 -7.48 -12.75
C THR A 51 17.59 -6.12 -12.50
N VAL A 52 17.78 -5.20 -13.44
CA VAL A 52 17.14 -3.87 -13.40
C VAL A 52 15.62 -3.99 -13.56
N GLU A 53 15.16 -4.88 -14.43
CA GLU A 53 13.74 -5.15 -14.68
C GLU A 53 13.07 -5.73 -13.42
N GLU A 54 13.72 -6.71 -12.77
CA GLU A 54 13.26 -7.25 -11.49
C GLU A 54 13.26 -6.17 -10.39
N THR A 55 14.27 -5.30 -10.38
CA THR A 55 14.33 -4.16 -9.45
C THR A 55 13.18 -3.18 -9.71
N ALA A 56 12.83 -2.91 -10.97
CA ALA A 56 11.70 -2.05 -11.33
C ALA A 56 10.35 -2.61 -10.84
N GLN A 57 10.14 -3.93 -11.01
CA GLN A 57 8.95 -4.61 -10.50
C GLN A 57 8.87 -4.55 -8.97
N ARG A 58 10.00 -4.78 -8.28
CA ARG A 58 10.10 -4.65 -6.82
C ARG A 58 9.88 -3.21 -6.36
N ALA A 59 10.36 -2.23 -7.11
CA ALA A 59 10.14 -0.81 -6.85
C ALA A 59 8.68 -0.40 -6.98
N TYR A 60 7.96 -0.95 -7.95
CA TYR A 60 6.52 -0.76 -8.05
C TYR A 60 5.78 -1.41 -6.87
N LYS A 61 6.16 -2.65 -6.52
CA LYS A 61 5.59 -3.36 -5.36
C LYS A 61 5.83 -2.58 -4.06
N PHE A 62 7.01 -1.99 -3.89
CA PHE A 62 7.34 -1.14 -2.75
C PHE A 62 6.47 0.11 -2.72
N TYR A 63 6.35 0.84 -3.83
CA TYR A 63 5.46 1.99 -3.95
C TYR A 63 4.02 1.65 -3.58
N ARG A 64 3.50 0.54 -4.12
CA ARG A 64 2.18 0.04 -3.78
C ARG A 64 2.05 -0.22 -2.28
N ALA A 65 2.95 -0.99 -1.69
CA ALA A 65 2.93 -1.32 -0.27
C ALA A 65 3.03 -0.08 0.63
N PHE A 66 3.90 0.87 0.29
CA PHE A 66 4.14 2.10 1.04
C PHE A 66 3.00 3.12 0.91
N VAL A 67 2.59 3.43 -0.33
CA VAL A 67 1.68 4.55 -0.61
C VAL A 67 0.23 4.10 -0.65
N VAL A 68 -0.04 3.05 -1.43
CA VAL A 68 -1.41 2.75 -1.88
C VAL A 68 -2.08 1.70 -1.01
N ASP A 69 -1.36 0.64 -0.65
CA ASP A 69 -1.91 -0.53 0.04
C ASP A 69 -1.74 -0.44 1.54
N GLY A 70 -0.74 0.30 2.04
CA GLY A 70 -0.40 0.33 3.45
C GLY A 70 -0.12 -1.07 3.97
N ASP A 71 0.81 -1.77 3.32
CA ASP A 71 1.25 -3.13 3.64
C ASP A 71 2.67 -3.06 4.25
N PRO A 72 2.78 -2.96 5.59
CA PRO A 72 4.09 -2.81 6.23
C PRO A 72 4.95 -4.05 6.09
N ARG A 73 4.35 -5.24 6.00
CA ARG A 73 5.11 -6.48 5.82
C ARG A 73 5.82 -6.47 4.48
N THR A 74 5.09 -6.19 3.40
CA THR A 74 5.68 -6.11 2.07
C THR A 74 6.66 -4.95 1.96
N MET A 75 6.30 -3.76 2.45
CA MET A 75 7.16 -2.58 2.41
C MET A 75 8.53 -2.89 3.03
N PHE A 76 8.57 -3.40 4.27
CA PHE A 76 9.83 -3.69 4.95
C PHE A 76 10.57 -4.91 4.38
N SER A 77 9.87 -5.88 3.79
CA SER A 77 10.53 -7.00 3.08
C SER A 77 11.37 -6.57 1.87
N LEU A 78 11.23 -5.32 1.43
CA LEU A 78 11.95 -4.72 0.31
C LEU A 78 13.04 -3.72 0.77
N ILE A 79 13.17 -3.44 2.07
CA ILE A 79 14.18 -2.55 2.65
C ILE A 79 15.32 -3.38 3.25
N ASP A 80 16.57 -3.03 2.95
CA ASP A 80 17.71 -3.73 3.55
C ASP A 80 18.04 -3.25 4.97
N SER A 81 18.81 -4.06 5.71
CA SER A 81 19.18 -3.77 7.10
C SER A 81 20.12 -2.57 7.26
N THR A 82 20.76 -2.13 6.18
CA THR A 82 21.73 -1.03 6.14
C THR A 82 21.16 0.28 5.59
N TYR A 83 19.84 0.33 5.41
CA TYR A 83 19.09 1.46 4.89
C TYR A 83 19.57 2.81 5.41
N LYS A 84 19.77 3.75 4.48
CA LYS A 84 20.25 5.10 4.75
C LYS A 84 19.13 6.12 4.64
N GLN A 85 18.99 6.95 5.67
CA GLN A 85 17.94 7.93 5.78
C GLN A 85 18.53 9.34 5.72
N HIS A 86 18.06 10.16 4.77
CA HIS A 86 18.51 11.55 4.62
C HIS A 86 17.55 12.57 5.22
N HIS A 87 16.41 12.14 5.76
CA HIS A 87 15.55 13.01 6.54
C HIS A 87 16.21 13.36 7.90
N PRO A 88 16.42 14.65 8.23
CA PRO A 88 17.14 15.07 9.45
C PRO A 88 16.55 14.58 10.77
N GLY A 89 15.25 14.24 10.79
CA GLY A 89 14.53 13.76 11.96
C GLY A 89 14.62 12.26 12.23
N TYR A 90 15.27 11.48 11.35
CA TYR A 90 15.28 10.02 11.45
C TYR A 90 16.70 9.45 11.35
N GLN A 91 16.96 8.40 12.15
CA GLN A 91 18.21 7.66 12.08
C GLN A 91 18.18 6.64 10.93
N ASP A 92 19.38 6.21 10.52
CA ASP A 92 19.58 5.10 9.59
C ASP A 92 18.96 3.78 10.11
N GLY A 93 18.69 2.89 9.15
CA GLY A 93 18.14 1.56 9.36
C GLY A 93 16.61 1.52 9.28
N PRO A 94 16.01 0.32 9.15
CA PRO A 94 14.56 0.18 9.10
C PRO A 94 13.89 0.35 10.47
N GLN A 95 14.63 0.13 11.57
CA GLN A 95 14.06 0.11 12.91
C GLN A 95 13.48 1.48 13.37
N PRO A 96 14.13 2.62 13.14
CA PRO A 96 13.60 3.93 13.54
C PRO A 96 12.27 4.29 12.87
N ILE A 97 12.04 3.81 11.64
CA ILE A 97 10.83 4.13 10.87
C ILE A 97 9.71 3.09 11.04
N TRP A 98 9.99 1.92 11.63
CA TRP A 98 9.00 0.85 11.85
C TRP A 98 7.72 1.33 12.55
N PRO A 99 7.76 2.08 13.66
CA PRO A 99 6.56 2.51 14.37
C PRO A 99 5.64 3.42 13.54
N LEU A 100 6.17 4.07 12.50
CA LEU A 100 5.39 4.97 11.64
C LEU A 100 4.45 4.19 10.71
N PHE A 101 4.85 2.97 10.33
CA PHE A 101 4.20 2.21 9.28
C PHE A 101 3.55 0.92 9.78
N CYS A 102 3.90 0.43 10.97
CA CYS A 102 3.45 -0.87 11.49
C CYS A 102 1.91 -1.04 11.53
N SER A 103 1.13 0.04 11.54
CA SER A 103 -0.33 -0.03 11.55
C SER A 103 -0.95 -0.18 10.15
N GLY A 104 -0.14 -0.11 9.09
CA GLY A 104 -0.59 -0.31 7.71
C GLY A 104 -1.52 0.78 7.18
N ASN A 105 -1.25 2.04 7.51
CA ASN A 105 -2.01 3.18 7.00
C ASN A 105 -1.69 3.44 5.51
N LYS A 106 -2.70 3.82 4.71
CA LYS A 106 -2.45 4.34 3.35
C LYS A 106 -1.99 5.79 3.44
N ILE A 107 -1.13 6.17 2.50
CA ILE A 107 -0.73 7.57 2.31
C ILE A 107 -1.56 8.19 1.18
N GLY A 108 -1.89 7.41 0.15
CA GLY A 108 -2.68 7.87 -0.99
C GLY A 108 -3.38 6.74 -1.74
N THR A 109 -3.79 7.03 -2.98
CA THR A 109 -4.43 6.10 -3.92
C THR A 109 -3.74 6.19 -5.27
N GLU A 110 -3.91 5.21 -6.15
CA GLU A 110 -3.31 5.28 -7.51
C GLU A 110 -3.76 6.50 -8.31
N GLN A 111 -4.96 7.02 -8.03
CA GLN A 111 -5.52 8.15 -8.77
C GLN A 111 -4.90 9.49 -8.38
N ASN A 112 -4.38 9.62 -7.16
CA ASN A 112 -3.84 10.88 -6.64
C ASN A 112 -2.35 10.82 -6.31
N THR A 113 -1.67 9.74 -6.73
CA THR A 113 -0.24 9.56 -6.54
C THR A 113 0.43 9.18 -7.85
N ALA A 114 1.74 9.39 -7.93
CA ALA A 114 2.53 9.05 -9.10
C ALA A 114 3.75 8.22 -8.70
N TRP A 115 4.18 7.37 -9.62
CA TRP A 115 5.34 6.51 -9.47
C TRP A 115 6.25 6.59 -10.68
N CYS A 116 7.55 6.47 -10.43
CA CYS A 116 8.56 6.40 -11.47
C CYS A 116 9.71 5.52 -11.00
N PHE A 117 10.29 4.74 -11.90
CA PHE A 117 11.59 4.12 -11.70
C PHE A 117 12.52 4.52 -12.83
N ASP A 118 13.67 5.13 -12.49
CA ASP A 118 14.72 5.47 -13.43
C ASP A 118 15.78 4.36 -13.43
N ALA A 119 15.68 3.49 -14.43
CA ALA A 119 16.59 2.38 -14.66
C ALA A 119 18.07 2.81 -14.82
N SER A 120 18.32 4.04 -15.29
CA SER A 120 19.69 4.53 -15.50
C SER A 120 20.42 4.88 -14.19
N THR A 121 19.68 5.11 -13.11
CA THR A 121 20.21 5.48 -11.79
C THR A 121 19.83 4.48 -10.70
N ASN A 122 19.00 3.48 -11.03
CA ASN A 122 18.42 2.54 -10.08
C ASN A 122 17.65 3.26 -8.95
N MET A 123 16.94 4.33 -9.32
CA MET A 123 16.18 5.18 -8.39
C MET A 123 14.68 5.00 -8.63
N SER A 124 13.90 4.80 -7.56
CA SER A 124 12.44 4.90 -7.62
C SER A 124 11.96 6.19 -6.97
N TYR A 125 10.77 6.62 -7.37
CA TYR A 125 10.15 7.83 -6.87
C TYR A 125 8.67 7.58 -6.61
N ALA A 126 8.14 8.23 -5.58
CA ALA A 126 6.72 8.31 -5.33
C ALA A 126 6.35 9.76 -5.06
N GLN A 127 5.26 10.24 -5.62
CA GLN A 127 4.73 11.57 -5.36
C GLN A 127 3.29 11.47 -4.85
N TYR A 128 3.06 12.11 -3.72
CA TYR A 128 1.76 12.29 -3.06
C TYR A 128 1.74 13.73 -2.51
N SER A 129 1.47 13.94 -1.22
CA SER A 129 1.69 15.26 -0.57
C SER A 129 3.17 15.66 -0.49
N THR A 130 4.08 14.69 -0.58
CA THR A 130 5.53 14.85 -0.66
C THR A 130 6.05 14.02 -1.84
N THR A 131 7.28 14.30 -2.29
CA THR A 131 7.99 13.40 -3.20
C THR A 131 9.08 12.68 -2.42
N ASP A 132 9.09 11.37 -2.49
CA ASP A 132 10.20 10.55 -2.00
C ASP A 132 11.00 10.00 -3.18
N ARG A 133 12.30 9.84 -2.98
CA ARG A 133 13.23 9.15 -3.87
C ARG A 133 13.95 8.06 -3.10
N TRP A 134 14.07 6.88 -3.69
CA TRP A 134 14.80 5.76 -3.11
C TRP A 134 15.84 5.20 -4.07
N ARG A 135 17.02 4.90 -3.55
CA ARG A 135 18.04 4.13 -4.27
C ARG A 135 17.85 2.64 -4.03
N TRP A 136 18.01 1.88 -5.10
CA TRP A 136 17.99 0.42 -5.06
C TRP A 136 19.40 -0.16 -5.20
N VAL A 137 19.73 -1.17 -4.39
CA VAL A 137 20.98 -1.93 -4.48
C VAL A 137 20.64 -3.41 -4.35
N GLY A 138 21.02 -4.22 -5.34
CA GLY A 138 20.75 -5.66 -5.35
C GLY A 138 19.27 -6.02 -5.13
N GLY A 139 18.35 -5.23 -5.68
CA GLY A 139 16.90 -5.43 -5.52
C GLY A 139 16.30 -4.97 -4.19
N CYS A 140 17.04 -4.27 -3.34
CA CYS A 140 16.56 -3.73 -2.06
C CYS A 140 16.60 -2.21 -2.02
N VAL A 141 15.65 -1.59 -1.33
CA VAL A 141 15.71 -0.18 -0.94
C VAL A 141 16.85 0.00 0.04
N HIS A 142 17.83 0.80 -0.37
CA HIS A 142 19.07 1.02 0.36
C HIS A 142 19.18 2.44 0.92
N GLU A 143 18.55 3.42 0.28
CA GLU A 143 18.74 4.83 0.63
C GLU A 143 17.50 5.64 0.27
N HIS A 144 17.20 6.70 1.01
CA HIS A 144 15.98 7.50 0.87
C HIS A 144 16.18 8.99 1.08
N TRP A 145 15.49 9.79 0.28
CA TRP A 145 15.38 11.25 0.38
C TRP A 145 13.93 11.70 0.19
N ASP A 146 13.52 12.73 0.94
CA ASP A 146 12.15 13.28 0.90
C ASP A 146 12.12 14.83 0.89
N GLN A 147 13.28 15.49 0.85
CA GLN A 147 13.38 16.95 0.89
C GLN A 147 13.74 17.53 -0.48
N GLY A 148 12.83 18.33 -1.05
CA GLY A 148 13.05 19.03 -2.32
C GLY A 148 13.09 18.10 -3.54
N GLU A 149 12.64 16.85 -3.40
CA GLU A 149 12.63 15.86 -4.46
C GLU A 149 11.51 16.13 -5.49
N SER A 150 11.73 15.65 -6.71
CA SER A 150 10.75 15.73 -7.79
C SER A 150 10.81 14.48 -8.67
N ILE A 151 9.65 14.03 -9.16
CA ILE A 151 9.59 12.91 -10.10
C ILE A 151 10.22 13.33 -11.44
N PRO A 152 11.10 12.50 -12.03
CA PRO A 152 11.60 12.70 -13.37
C PRO A 152 10.47 12.73 -14.40
N LYS A 153 10.42 13.79 -15.23
CA LYS A 153 9.39 13.93 -16.29
C LYS A 153 9.61 13.00 -17.49
N SER A 154 10.80 12.42 -17.59
CA SER A 154 11.23 11.49 -18.63
C SER A 154 12.06 10.40 -17.97
N LYS A 155 12.15 9.21 -18.58
CA LYS A 155 12.91 8.03 -18.11
C LYS A 155 12.19 7.11 -17.12
N CYS A 156 10.90 7.32 -16.84
CA CYS A 156 10.15 6.37 -16.02
C CYS A 156 9.97 5.03 -16.74
N TYR A 157 10.39 3.98 -16.07
CA TYR A 157 10.24 2.60 -16.49
C TYR A 157 8.77 2.29 -16.75
N LYS A 158 8.51 1.60 -17.86
CA LYS A 158 7.17 1.12 -18.21
C LYS A 158 7.05 -0.32 -17.75
N LEU A 159 6.18 -0.57 -16.79
CA LEU A 159 5.88 -1.93 -16.36
C LEU A 159 5.23 -2.68 -17.52
N ASP A 160 5.74 -3.86 -17.83
CA ASP A 160 5.10 -4.72 -18.82
C ASP A 160 3.75 -5.21 -18.28
N ALA A 161 2.70 -5.06 -19.08
CA ALA A 161 1.32 -5.40 -18.71
C ALA A 161 1.09 -6.89 -18.39
N ALA A 162 2.11 -7.74 -18.51
CA ALA A 162 2.01 -9.18 -18.34
C ALA A 162 2.18 -9.67 -16.88
N THR A 163 2.38 -8.77 -15.91
CA THR A 163 2.63 -9.17 -14.49
C THR A 163 1.90 -8.34 -13.43
N SER A 164 0.90 -7.55 -13.82
CA SER A 164 0.01 -6.83 -12.89
C SER A 164 -1.23 -7.64 -12.53
#